data_AF-A0A3B0XKB0-F1
#
_entry.id   AF-A0A3B0XKB0-F1
#
_cell.length_a   1.000
_cell.length_b   1.000
_cell.length_c   1.000
_cell.angle_alpha   90.00
_cell.angle_beta   90.00
_cell.angle_gamma   90.00
#
_symmetry.space_group_name_H-M   'P 1'
#
loop_
_entity.id
_entity.type
_entity.pdbx_description
1 polymer ?
#
loop_
_entity_poly.entity_id
_entity_poly.type
_entity_poly.pdbx_seq_one_letter_code
_entity_poly.pdbx_strand_id
1 'polypeptide(L)' 'MRFLHTMLRVGNLDASIRFYTEVLGMSLLRKKDYPEGKFTLAFIGYGDEAHNPKLIS' A
#
# COMPACT_ATOMS: atom_id res chain seq x y z
N MET A 1 16.27 7.43 -14.16
CA MET A 1 15.86 7.25 -12.74
C MET A 1 14.42 6.74 -12.74
N ARG A 2 14.10 5.70 -11.97
CA ARG A 2 12.73 5.14 -11.83
C ARG A 2 12.25 5.36 -10.40
N PHE A 3 11.08 5.95 -10.20
CA PHE A 3 10.46 6.03 -8.88
C PHE A 3 9.94 4.64 -8.51
N LEU A 4 10.51 4.04 -7.45
CA LEU A 4 10.22 2.66 -7.07
C LEU A 4 8.96 2.54 -6.21
N HIS A 5 8.71 3.52 -5.34
CA HIS A 5 7.49 3.61 -4.52
C HIS A 5 7.43 4.99 -3.85
N THR A 6 6.23 5.41 -3.49
CA THR A 6 5.98 6.53 -2.58
C THR A 6 5.38 5.95 -1.32
N MET A 7 5.91 6.33 -0.14
CA MET A 7 5.39 5.94 1.18
C MET A 7 4.46 7.04 1.72
N LEU A 8 3.22 6.69 2.05
CA LEU A 8 2.27 7.62 2.67
C LEU A 8 1.80 7.05 4.00
N ARG A 9 1.85 7.83 5.08
CA ARG A 9 1.29 7.44 6.38
C ARG A 9 -0.20 7.73 6.43
N VAL A 10 -1.00 6.75 6.81
CA VAL A 10 -2.47 6.90 6.92
C VAL A 10 -2.98 6.70 8.34
N GLY A 11 -4.01 7.46 8.72
CA GLY A 11 -4.64 7.35 10.05
C GLY A 11 -5.57 6.14 10.20
N ASN A 12 -6.14 5.65 9.10
CA ASN A 12 -6.93 4.43 9.05
C ASN A 12 -6.53 3.61 7.83
N LEU A 13 -5.86 2.49 8.07
CA LEU A 13 -5.32 1.65 7.01
C LEU A 13 -6.42 0.96 6.20
N ASP A 14 -7.45 0.41 6.85
CA ASP A 14 -8.51 -0.33 6.15
C ASP A 14 -9.35 0.59 5.25
N ALA A 15 -9.65 1.81 5.72
CA ALA A 15 -10.32 2.83 4.90
C ALA A 15 -9.46 3.24 3.71
N SER A 16 -8.14 3.36 3.90
CA SER A 16 -7.20 3.69 2.83
C SER A 16 -7.11 2.57 1.81
N ILE A 17 -6.99 1.32 2.26
CA ILE A 17 -6.97 0.15 1.38
C ILE A 17 -8.23 0.13 0.50
N ARG A 18 -9.42 0.27 1.10
CA ARG A 18 -10.69 0.33 0.35
C ARG A 18 -10.70 1.46 -0.67
N PHE A 19 -10.25 2.65 -0.30
CA PHE A 19 -10.17 3.76 -1.25
C PHE A 19 -9.27 3.43 -2.44
N TYR A 20 -8.07 2.91 -2.19
CA TYR A 20 -7.15 2.55 -3.26
C TYR A 20 -7.65 1.36 -4.11
N THR A 21 -8.36 0.39 -3.52
CA THR A 21 -8.84 -0.79 -4.25
C THR A 21 -10.17 -0.57 -4.96
N GLU A 22 -11.13 0.07 -4.30
CA GLU A 22 -12.51 0.22 -4.81
C GLU A 22 -12.69 1.48 -5.66
N VAL A 23 -12.07 2.61 -5.26
CA VAL A 23 -12.24 3.89 -5.98
C VAL A 23 -11.20 4.05 -7.07
N LEU A 24 -9.95 3.77 -6.73
CA LEU A 24 -8.83 3.91 -7.66
C LEU A 24 -8.62 2.65 -8.50
N GLY A 25 -9.10 1.47 -8.07
CA GLY A 25 -8.95 0.22 -8.83
C GLY A 25 -7.57 -0.43 -8.72
N MET A 26 -6.83 -0.11 -7.66
CA MET A 26 -5.55 -0.76 -7.36
C MET A 26 -5.78 -2.12 -6.68
N SER A 27 -4.73 -2.92 -6.54
CA SER A 27 -4.76 -4.20 -5.82
C SER A 27 -3.80 -4.17 -4.64
N LEU A 28 -4.23 -4.75 -3.52
CA LEU A 28 -3.38 -4.97 -2.35
C LEU A 28 -2.34 -6.05 -2.69
N LEU A 29 -1.07 -5.63 -2.81
CA LEU A 29 0.04 -6.50 -3.17
C LEU A 29 0.58 -7.25 -1.95
N ARG A 30 0.72 -6.55 -0.82
CA ARG A 30 1.31 -7.10 0.40
C ARG A 30 0.82 -6.36 1.63
N LYS A 31 0.33 -7.08 2.64
CA LYS A 31 0.05 -6.52 3.97
C LYS A 31 0.96 -7.20 4.98
N LYS A 32 1.60 -6.41 5.86
CA LYS A 32 2.44 -6.95 6.93
C LYS A 32 2.27 -6.13 8.21
N ASP A 33 1.81 -6.83 9.24
CA ASP A 33 1.64 -6.28 10.58
C ASP A 33 2.94 -6.46 11.39
N TYR A 34 3.37 -5.39 12.05
CA TYR A 34 4.53 -5.38 12.94
C TYR A 34 4.08 -5.06 14.37
N PRO A 35 3.66 -6.07 15.15
CA PRO A 35 3.11 -5.86 16.49
C PRO A 35 4.13 -5.25 17.47
N GLU A 36 5.42 -5.57 17.32
CA GLU A 36 6.50 -4.97 18.12
C GLU A 36 6.70 -3.48 17.83
N GLY A 37 6.49 -3.06 16.57
CA GLY A 37 6.59 -1.67 16.15
C GLY A 37 5.29 -0.88 16.26
N LYS A 38 4.16 -1.55 16.57
CA LYS A 38 2.79 -0.99 16.55
C LYS A 38 2.41 -0.31 15.23
N PHE A 39 2.87 -0.85 14.10
CA PHE A 39 2.50 -0.34 12.77
C PHE A 39 2.18 -1.48 11.80
N THR A 40 1.40 -1.16 10.77
CA THR A 40 1.04 -2.08 9.70
C THR A 40 1.41 -1.47 8.36
N LEU A 41 2.11 -2.22 7.52
CA LEU A 41 2.48 -1.82 6.16
C LEU A 41 1.54 -2.47 5.14
N ALA A 42 1.03 -1.68 4.20
CA ALA A 42 0.25 -2.17 3.06
C ALA A 42 0.83 -1.64 1.74
N PHE A 43 1.23 -2.56 0.87
CA PHE A 43 1.68 -2.27 -0.48
C PHE A 43 0.49 -2.41 -1.40
N ILE A 44 0.21 -1.37 -2.19
CA ILE A 44 -0.94 -1.32 -3.10
C ILE A 44 -0.46 -0.77 -4.44
N GLY A 45 -0.91 -1.32 -5.56
CA GLY A 45 -0.45 -0.87 -6.88
C GLY A 45 -1.38 -1.28 -8.00
N TYR A 46 -1.09 -0.76 -9.20
CA TYR A 46 -1.76 -1.17 -10.44
C TYR A 46 -0.90 -2.22 -11.14
N GLY A 47 -1.40 -3.44 -11.22
CA GLY A 47 -0.71 -4.56 -11.87
C GLY A 47 0.31 -5.26 -10.98
N ASP A 48 1.12 -6.13 -11.60
CA ASP A 48 2.09 -6.99 -10.92
C ASP A 48 3.24 -6.18 -10.28
N GLU A 49 3.75 -6.64 -9.14
CA GLU A 49 4.74 -5.93 -8.29
C GLU A 49 6.02 -5.53 -9.09
N ALA A 50 6.32 -6.24 -10.18
CA ALA A 50 7.42 -5.97 -11.09
C ALA A 50 7.28 -4.66 -11.92
N HIS A 51 6.05 -4.19 -12.15
CA HIS A 51 5.80 -3.06 -13.04
C HIS A 51 5.49 -1.75 -12.31
N ASN A 52 4.79 -1.76 -11.17
CA ASN A 52 4.47 -0.54 -10.40
C ASN A 52 4.15 -0.79 -8.90
N PRO A 53 5.15 -0.90 -7.99
CA PRO A 53 4.86 -0.92 -6.56
C PRO A 53 4.55 0.50 -6.03
N LYS A 54 3.46 0.67 -5.27
CA LYS A 54 3.31 1.81 -4.34
C LYS A 54 3.17 1.29 -2.90
N LEU A 55 3.79 2.02 -1.97
CA LEU A 55 4.03 1.61 -0.59
C LEU A 55 3.15 2.51 0.29
N ILE A 56 2.23 1.99 1.08
CA ILE A 56 1.43 2.83 1.98
C ILE A 56 1.68 2.33 3.41
N SER A 57 2.13 3.22 4.28
CA SER A 57 2.50 2.93 5.67
C SER A 57 1.55 3.52 6.68
#